data_AF-A0A1I0ZIN9-F1
#
_entry.id   AF-A0A1I0ZIN9-F1
#
_cell.length_a   1.000
_cell.length_b   1.000
_cell.length_c   1.000
_cell.angle_alpha   90.00
_cell.angle_beta   90.00
_cell.angle_gamma   90.00
#
_symmetry.space_group_name_H-M   'P 1'
#
loop_
_entity.id
_entity.type
_entity.pdbx_description
1 polymer ?
#
loop_
_entity_poly.entity_id
_entity_poly.type
_entity_poly.pdbx_seq_one_letter_code
_entity_poly.pdbx_strand_id
1 'polypeptide(L)'
;MLSADYQRPTKLYRYSERQWLERSLTLGEFRLRPPAESLQISNLHHSRGATSRAAPQMLTLSMSSSGDASLFNAFAPADCCLVIHDTEQFGELIHRAAQRVLPNWAGIDAAVSYGQPSPLGSAFSKTKRDASHHEWLFAWRPAQATIALRPIVIQIGNIEAIAELQNKK
;
A
#
# COMPACT_ATOMS: atom_id res chain seq x y z
N MET A 1 21.71 15.75 5.79
CA MET A 1 20.48 16.58 5.86
C MET A 1 19.39 15.85 5.08
N LEU A 2 18.54 15.07 5.75
CA LEU A 2 17.36 14.44 5.17
C LEU A 2 16.15 15.21 5.68
N SER A 3 15.88 16.38 5.10
CA SER A 3 14.73 17.21 5.44
C SER A 3 14.18 17.87 4.19
N ALA A 4 13.93 17.06 3.16
CA ALA A 4 12.90 17.42 2.19
C ALA A 4 11.62 16.79 2.75
N ASP A 5 10.81 17.64 3.38
CA ASP A 5 9.45 17.44 3.88
C ASP A 5 8.82 16.06 3.56
N TYR A 6 9.13 15.06 4.40
CA TYR A 6 8.36 13.80 4.46
C TYR A 6 7.05 14.06 5.22
N GLN A 7 6.26 15.03 4.76
CA GLN A 7 4.95 15.28 5.35
C GLN A 7 3.98 14.22 4.84
N ARG A 8 3.30 13.54 5.78
CA ARG A 8 2.20 12.66 5.45
C ARG A 8 1.14 13.48 4.68
N PRO A 9 0.59 12.97 3.57
CA PRO A 9 -0.41 13.71 2.80
C PRO A 9 -1.65 13.96 3.66
N THR A 10 -2.36 15.05 3.38
CA THR A 10 -3.60 15.39 4.08
C THR A 10 -4.74 14.43 3.80
N LYS A 11 -4.67 13.69 2.69
CA LYS A 11 -5.64 12.65 2.33
C LYS A 11 -4.95 11.44 1.72
N LEU A 12 -5.56 10.27 1.92
CA LEU A 12 -5.19 9.04 1.25
C LEU A 12 -6.39 8.45 0.52
N TYR A 13 -6.14 7.83 -0.62
CA TYR A 13 -7.16 7.32 -1.53
C TYR A 13 -6.92 5.85 -1.82
N ARG A 14 -7.99 5.05 -1.83
CA ARG A 14 -7.93 3.65 -2.22
C ARG A 14 -9.08 3.31 -3.16
N TYR A 15 -8.72 2.88 -4.36
CA TYR A 15 -9.66 2.54 -5.43
C TYR A 15 -9.91 1.04 -5.45
N SER A 16 -11.17 0.63 -5.46
CA SER A 16 -11.58 -0.77 -5.56
C SER A 16 -13.07 -0.87 -5.91
N GLU A 17 -13.60 -2.09 -5.92
CA GLU A 17 -15.05 -2.30 -6.00
C GLU A 17 -15.71 -1.85 -4.69
N ARG A 18 -16.89 -1.22 -4.79
CA ARG A 18 -17.63 -0.67 -3.65
C ARG A 18 -17.81 -1.65 -2.51
N GLN A 19 -18.18 -2.90 -2.79
CA GLN A 19 -18.39 -3.93 -1.77
C GLN A 19 -17.16 -4.15 -0.87
N TRP A 20 -15.95 -4.01 -1.41
CA TRP A 20 -14.72 -4.16 -0.64
C TRP A 20 -14.43 -2.92 0.20
N LEU A 21 -14.73 -1.74 -0.34
CA LEU A 21 -14.50 -0.48 0.36
C LEU A 21 -15.56 -0.23 1.44
N GLU A 22 -16.78 -0.74 1.30
CA GLU A 22 -17.79 -0.75 2.37
C GLU A 22 -17.29 -1.55 3.58
N ARG A 23 -16.63 -2.69 3.36
CA ARG A 23 -15.97 -3.45 4.44
C ARG A 23 -14.78 -2.69 5.03
N SER A 24 -13.97 -2.04 4.20
CA SER A 24 -12.88 -1.19 4.71
C SER A 24 -13.40 -0.02 5.55
N LEU A 25 -14.52 0.60 5.17
CA LEU A 25 -15.12 1.72 5.88
C LEU A 25 -15.78 1.28 7.20
N THR A 26 -16.65 0.27 7.14
CA THR A 26 -17.52 -0.10 8.27
C THR A 26 -16.85 -1.07 9.25
N LEU A 27 -15.96 -1.95 8.77
CA LEU A 27 -15.28 -2.96 9.58
C LEU A 27 -13.79 -2.64 9.78
N GLY A 28 -13.24 -1.68 9.05
CA GLY A 28 -11.81 -1.38 9.07
C GLY A 28 -10.97 -2.49 8.45
N GLU A 29 -11.51 -3.22 7.47
CA GLU A 29 -10.80 -4.35 6.87
C GLU A 29 -9.80 -3.93 5.79
N PHE A 30 -8.52 -4.26 6.01
CA PHE A 30 -7.43 -4.01 5.07
C PHE A 30 -6.62 -5.28 4.85
N ARG A 31 -6.33 -5.58 3.58
CA ARG A 31 -5.53 -6.75 3.20
C ARG A 31 -4.09 -6.33 2.94
N LEU A 32 -3.18 -6.76 3.81
CA LEU A 32 -1.74 -6.60 3.60
C LEU A 32 -1.27 -7.71 2.67
N ARG A 33 -0.52 -7.35 1.62
CA ARG A 33 -0.08 -8.30 0.57
C ARG A 33 1.40 -8.15 0.31
N PRO A 34 2.07 -9.20 -0.20
CA PRO A 34 3.41 -9.02 -0.77
C PRO A 34 3.39 -7.91 -1.85
N PRO A 35 4.46 -7.10 -2.01
CA PRO A 35 4.53 -6.06 -3.03
C PRO A 35 4.15 -6.60 -4.42
N ALA A 36 3.50 -5.80 -5.28
CA ALA A 36 2.97 -6.29 -6.56
C ALA A 36 4.01 -7.02 -7.44
N GLU A 37 5.29 -6.65 -7.36
CA GLU A 37 6.39 -7.32 -8.05
C GLU A 37 6.70 -8.73 -7.52
N SER A 38 6.42 -8.99 -6.24
CA SER A 38 6.62 -10.30 -5.60
C SER A 38 5.55 -11.34 -5.94
N LEU A 39 4.48 -10.94 -6.65
CA LEU A 39 3.43 -11.85 -7.14
C LEU A 39 3.68 -12.37 -8.57
N GLN A 40 4.86 -12.17 -9.15
CA GLN A 40 5.27 -12.86 -10.39
C GLN A 40 5.64 -14.33 -10.12
N ILE A 41 4.68 -15.13 -9.64
CA ILE A 41 4.71 -16.58 -9.78
C ILE A 41 3.63 -16.91 -10.80
N SER A 42 3.96 -16.78 -12.08
CA SER A 42 3.35 -17.45 -13.25
C SER A 42 3.62 -16.61 -14.49
N ASN A 43 4.83 -16.72 -15.02
CA ASN A 43 5.12 -16.72 -16.46
C ASN A 43 6.56 -17.20 -16.61
N LEU A 44 6.72 -18.51 -16.55
CA LEU A 44 7.85 -19.19 -17.15
C LEU A 44 7.89 -18.74 -18.62
N HIS A 45 8.98 -18.04 -18.97
CA HIS A 45 9.57 -17.84 -20.31
C HIS A 45 10.00 -16.37 -20.55
N HIS A 46 11.33 -16.20 -20.59
CA HIS A 46 12.10 -15.03 -21.08
C HIS A 46 12.47 -13.91 -20.09
N SER A 47 13.60 -14.08 -19.40
CA SER A 47 14.82 -13.29 -19.71
C SER A 47 16.04 -13.85 -18.97
N ARG A 48 16.96 -14.45 -19.74
CA ARG A 48 18.30 -14.82 -19.26
C ARG A 48 19.11 -13.52 -19.17
N GLY A 49 19.29 -12.94 -17.98
CA GLY A 49 20.25 -11.84 -17.80
C GLY A 49 20.07 -10.89 -16.61
N ALA A 50 18.95 -10.91 -15.88
CA ALA A 50 18.83 -10.11 -14.65
C ALA A 50 19.22 -10.96 -13.43
N THR A 51 20.20 -10.49 -12.65
CA THR A 51 20.45 -11.02 -11.31
C THR A 51 19.13 -11.05 -10.56
N SER A 52 18.67 -12.25 -10.19
CA SER A 52 17.45 -12.47 -9.40
C SER A 52 17.61 -11.82 -8.03
N ARG A 53 17.34 -10.51 -7.94
CA ARG A 53 17.29 -9.81 -6.68
C ARG A 53 16.10 -10.37 -5.93
N ALA A 54 16.36 -11.08 -4.82
CA ALA A 54 15.32 -11.69 -4.01
C ALA A 54 14.22 -10.66 -3.72
N ALA A 55 12.97 -11.01 -3.98
CA ALA A 55 11.84 -10.14 -3.73
C ALA A 55 11.87 -9.70 -2.25
N PRO A 56 11.58 -8.41 -1.96
CA PRO A 56 11.61 -7.92 -0.61
C PRO A 56 10.65 -8.73 0.28
N GLN A 57 11.17 -9.29 1.36
CA GLN A 57 10.42 -10.09 2.32
C GLN A 57 9.54 -9.17 3.17
N MET A 58 8.39 -8.73 2.65
CA MET A 58 7.50 -7.79 3.34
C MET A 58 6.04 -7.95 2.93
N LEU A 59 5.16 -7.39 3.75
CA LEU A 59 3.76 -7.16 3.44
C LEU A 59 3.51 -5.66 3.32
N THR A 60 2.62 -5.26 2.44
CA THR A 60 2.35 -3.87 2.14
C THR A 60 0.85 -3.58 2.04
N LEU A 61 0.51 -2.31 2.27
CA LEU A 61 -0.76 -1.70 1.93
C LEU A 61 -0.46 -0.43 1.13
N SER A 62 -0.97 -0.39 -0.10
CA SER A 62 -0.75 0.71 -1.03
C SER A 62 -1.97 1.63 -1.04
N MET A 63 -1.73 2.93 -0.93
CA MET A 63 -2.70 4.00 -1.02
C MET A 63 -2.18 5.04 -2.03
N SER A 64 -3.05 5.82 -2.64
CA SER A 64 -2.65 7.02 -3.39
C SER A 64 -2.70 8.25 -2.47
N SER A 65 -1.79 9.20 -2.65
CA SER A 65 -1.82 10.51 -2.01
C SER A 65 -2.56 11.58 -2.83
N SER A 66 -2.97 11.26 -4.07
CA SER A 66 -3.74 12.14 -4.94
C SER A 66 -5.08 11.51 -5.35
N GLY A 67 -6.15 12.30 -5.24
CA GLY A 67 -7.47 11.93 -5.76
C GLY A 67 -7.54 12.15 -7.26
N ASP A 68 -7.16 11.15 -8.05
CA ASP A 68 -7.21 11.18 -9.52
C ASP A 68 -8.25 10.19 -10.06
N ALA A 69 -9.16 10.69 -10.91
CA ALA A 69 -10.19 9.89 -11.54
C ALA A 69 -9.61 8.85 -12.53
N SER A 70 -8.41 9.10 -13.08
CA SER A 70 -7.72 8.16 -13.97
C SER A 70 -7.40 6.83 -13.25
N LEU A 71 -7.25 6.86 -11.93
CA LEU A 71 -6.92 5.69 -11.12
C LEU A 71 -8.07 4.67 -11.03
N PHE A 72 -9.32 5.08 -11.24
CA PHE A 72 -10.42 4.12 -11.41
C PHE A 72 -10.18 3.17 -12.59
N ASN A 73 -9.56 3.68 -13.67
CA ASN A 73 -9.23 2.85 -14.83
C ASN A 73 -7.93 2.07 -14.61
N ALA A 74 -6.94 2.66 -13.93
CA ALA A 74 -5.69 1.97 -13.58
C ALA A 74 -5.92 0.76 -12.65
N PHE A 75 -6.93 0.83 -11.78
CA PHE A 75 -7.32 -0.23 -10.85
C PHE A 75 -8.64 -0.91 -11.23
N ALA A 76 -8.96 -1.01 -12.53
CA ALA A 76 -10.15 -1.73 -12.99
C ALA A 76 -10.25 -3.14 -12.36
N PRO A 77 -11.44 -3.58 -11.91
CA PRO A 77 -12.76 -2.98 -12.15
C PRO A 77 -13.21 -1.97 -11.07
N ALA A 78 -12.32 -1.17 -10.47
CA ALA A 78 -12.70 -0.17 -9.46
C ALA A 78 -13.82 0.78 -9.92
N ASP A 79 -14.87 0.85 -9.10
CA ASP A 79 -16.05 1.70 -9.26
C ASP A 79 -16.25 2.64 -8.05
N CYS A 80 -15.41 2.52 -7.01
CA CYS A 80 -15.48 3.28 -5.79
C CYS A 80 -14.08 3.65 -5.27
N CYS A 81 -14.01 4.71 -4.48
CA CYS A 81 -12.82 5.23 -3.83
C CYS A 81 -13.09 5.47 -2.35
N LEU A 82 -12.27 4.89 -1.49
CA LEU A 82 -12.22 5.21 -0.06
C LEU A 82 -11.28 6.39 0.11
N VAL A 83 -11.79 7.48 0.68
CA VAL A 83 -11.02 8.69 0.98
C VAL A 83 -10.82 8.78 2.47
N ILE A 84 -9.57 8.77 2.92
CA ILE A 84 -9.17 8.98 4.31
C ILE A 84 -8.86 10.48 4.49
N HIS A 85 -9.52 11.13 5.43
CA HIS A 85 -9.36 12.56 5.72
C HIS A 85 -8.45 12.84 6.93
N ASP A 86 -8.29 11.88 7.85
CA ASP A 86 -7.31 11.93 8.94
C ASP A 86 -6.25 10.84 8.74
N THR A 87 -5.18 11.20 8.05
CA THR A 87 -4.13 10.25 7.67
C THR A 87 -3.18 9.91 8.82
N GLU A 88 -3.11 10.77 9.86
CA GLU A 88 -2.37 10.48 11.07
C GLU A 88 -3.06 9.41 11.89
N GLN A 89 -4.34 9.63 12.23
CA GLN A 89 -5.12 8.65 12.96
C GLN A 89 -5.22 7.32 12.19
N PHE A 90 -5.44 7.37 10.87
CA PHE A 90 -5.47 6.16 10.06
C PHE A 90 -4.15 5.39 10.09
N GLY A 91 -3.01 6.08 9.96
CA GLY A 91 -1.69 5.47 10.01
C GLY A 91 -1.42 4.77 11.34
N GLU A 92 -1.75 5.42 12.45
CA GLU A 92 -1.64 4.82 13.79
C GLU A 92 -2.50 3.57 13.95
N LEU A 93 -3.76 3.61 13.50
CA LEU A 93 -4.68 2.48 13.56
C LEU A 93 -4.16 1.28 12.75
N ILE A 94 -3.68 1.53 11.53
CA ILE A 94 -3.12 0.51 10.65
C ILE A 94 -1.87 -0.13 11.25
N HIS A 95 -0.91 0.67 11.73
CA HIS A 95 0.29 0.13 12.38
C HIS A 95 -0.03 -0.63 13.66
N ARG A 96 -0.96 -0.12 14.49
CA ARG A 96 -1.40 -0.82 15.71
C ARG A 96 -2.07 -2.15 15.41
N ALA A 97 -2.92 -2.21 14.38
CA ALA A 97 -3.56 -3.46 13.98
C ALA A 97 -2.56 -4.45 13.38
N ALA A 98 -1.63 -4.00 12.53
CA ALA A 98 -0.56 -4.81 12.01
C ALA A 98 0.34 -5.37 13.13
N GLN A 99 0.74 -4.56 14.10
CA GLN A 99 1.57 -4.99 15.23
C GLN A 99 0.92 -6.11 16.06
N ARG A 100 -0.40 -6.12 16.20
CA ARG A 100 -1.13 -7.20 16.90
C ARG A 100 -1.03 -8.55 16.19
N VAL A 101 -1.03 -8.56 14.85
CA VAL A 101 -0.99 -9.78 14.04
C VAL A 101 0.43 -10.16 13.58
N LEU A 102 1.35 -9.20 13.58
CA LEU A 102 2.74 -9.32 13.14
C LEU A 102 3.69 -8.78 14.23
N PRO A 103 3.74 -9.38 15.44
CA PRO A 103 4.41 -8.78 16.60
C PRO A 103 5.93 -8.58 16.45
N ASN A 104 6.58 -9.37 15.58
CA ASN A 104 8.03 -9.31 15.34
C ASN A 104 8.38 -8.64 14.00
N TRP A 105 7.50 -7.78 13.48
CA TRP A 105 7.69 -7.08 12.22
C TRP A 105 7.84 -5.59 12.47
N ALA A 106 8.74 -4.95 11.73
CA ALA A 106 8.93 -3.51 11.76
C ALA A 106 8.08 -2.86 10.66
N GLY A 107 7.22 -1.93 11.03
CA GLY A 107 6.38 -1.15 10.12
C GLY A 107 6.98 0.20 9.77
N ILE A 108 6.79 0.65 8.53
CA ILE A 108 7.08 2.00 8.05
C ILE A 108 6.02 2.39 7.01
N ASP A 109 5.73 3.69 6.89
CA ASP A 109 4.97 4.23 5.78
C ASP A 109 5.62 5.50 5.22
N ALA A 110 5.62 5.62 3.90
CA ALA A 110 6.23 6.75 3.19
C ALA A 110 5.76 6.84 1.74
N ALA A 111 6.00 8.00 1.12
CA ALA A 111 5.84 8.19 -0.32
C ALA A 111 6.83 7.32 -1.11
N VAL A 112 6.36 6.77 -2.24
CA VAL A 112 7.20 6.04 -3.20
C VAL A 112 7.99 7.03 -4.07
N SER A 113 9.27 6.73 -4.29
CA SER A 113 10.14 7.48 -5.19
C SER A 113 10.01 6.96 -6.61
N TYR A 114 9.91 7.88 -7.58
CA TYR A 114 9.69 7.53 -8.99
C TYR A 114 10.88 7.89 -9.87
N GLY A 115 11.34 6.90 -10.65
CA GLY A 115 12.45 7.07 -11.58
C GLY A 115 13.82 7.17 -10.93
N GLN A 116 13.90 7.08 -9.61
CA GLN A 116 15.12 7.13 -8.80
C GLN A 116 14.98 6.16 -7.61
N PRO A 117 16.09 5.61 -7.10
CA PRO A 117 16.05 4.76 -5.90
C PRO A 117 15.61 5.56 -4.66
N SER A 118 14.73 4.96 -3.86
CA SER A 118 14.40 5.43 -2.51
C SER A 118 15.42 4.95 -1.49
N PRO A 119 15.79 5.78 -0.49
CA PRO A 119 16.61 5.34 0.64
C PRO A 119 15.93 4.24 1.48
N LEU A 120 14.61 4.07 1.35
CA LEU A 120 13.84 3.01 2.02
C LEU A 120 13.86 1.67 1.26
N GLY A 121 14.55 1.62 0.13
CA GLY A 121 14.78 0.40 -0.65
C GLY A 121 13.82 0.21 -1.83
N SER A 122 13.91 -0.95 -2.47
CA SER A 122 13.24 -1.23 -3.74
C SER A 122 11.71 -1.21 -3.64
N ALA A 123 11.13 -1.57 -2.50
CA ALA A 123 9.68 -1.50 -2.30
C ALA A 123 9.14 -0.07 -2.40
N PHE A 124 9.96 0.93 -2.06
CA PHE A 124 9.64 2.36 -2.14
C PHE A 124 10.20 3.01 -3.41
N SER A 125 10.61 2.21 -4.41
CA SER A 125 11.19 2.70 -5.66
C SER A 125 10.38 2.17 -6.84
N LYS A 126 9.81 3.05 -7.66
CA LYS A 126 9.06 2.68 -8.88
C LYS A 126 9.60 3.40 -10.11
N THR A 127 9.15 2.97 -11.28
CA THR A 127 9.56 3.61 -12.54
C THR A 127 8.84 4.94 -12.75
N LYS A 128 9.38 5.83 -13.60
CA LYS A 128 8.70 7.09 -13.94
C LYS A 128 7.31 6.88 -14.56
N ARG A 129 7.04 5.72 -15.15
CA ARG A 129 5.75 5.40 -15.78
C ARG A 129 4.63 5.26 -14.75
N ASP A 130 4.97 4.90 -13.52
CA ASP A 130 4.02 4.69 -12.42
C ASP A 130 3.78 5.95 -11.59
N ALA A 131 4.41 7.08 -11.96
CA ALA A 131 4.42 8.30 -11.16
C ALA A 131 3.03 8.92 -10.96
N SER A 132 2.10 8.69 -11.90
CA SER A 132 0.71 9.13 -11.79
C SER A 132 -0.06 8.46 -10.64
N HIS A 133 0.46 7.37 -10.06
CA HIS A 133 -0.18 6.70 -8.93
C HIS A 133 0.02 7.43 -7.59
N HIS A 134 1.00 8.33 -7.50
CA HIS A 134 1.30 9.13 -6.30
C HIS A 134 1.26 8.31 -4.99
N GLU A 135 1.88 7.14 -5.01
CA GLU A 135 1.69 6.11 -4.00
C GLU A 135 2.30 6.49 -2.65
N TRP A 136 1.48 6.31 -1.62
CA TRP A 136 1.89 6.21 -0.23
C TRP A 136 1.84 4.74 0.19
N LEU A 137 2.99 4.18 0.55
CA LEU A 137 3.15 2.77 0.83
C LEU A 137 3.33 2.54 2.33
N PHE A 138 2.45 1.74 2.92
CA PHE A 138 2.72 1.11 4.21
C PHE A 138 3.42 -0.23 3.95
N ALA A 139 4.48 -0.51 4.70
CA ALA A 139 5.27 -1.73 4.56
C ALA A 139 5.69 -2.29 5.92
N TRP A 140 5.58 -3.60 6.08
CA TRP A 140 6.05 -4.34 7.26
C TRP A 140 7.04 -5.40 6.82
N ARG A 141 8.21 -5.41 7.46
CA ARG A 141 9.25 -6.43 7.27
C ARG A 141 9.40 -7.29 8.52
N PRO A 142 9.59 -8.60 8.40
CA PRO A 142 9.89 -9.44 9.55
C PRO A 142 11.32 -9.16 10.04
N ALA A 143 11.55 -9.28 11.34
CA ALA A 143 12.89 -9.17 11.92
C ALA A 143 13.83 -10.32 11.47
N GLN A 144 13.26 -11.47 11.09
CA GLN A 144 13.97 -12.64 10.59
C GLN A 144 13.39 -13.07 9.25
N ALA A 145 14.20 -13.63 8.35
CA ALA A 145 13.71 -14.11 7.06
C ALA A 145 12.60 -15.16 7.26
N THR A 146 11.48 -14.97 6.56
CA THR A 146 10.36 -15.93 6.56
C THR A 146 10.39 -16.78 5.30
N ILE A 147 10.00 -18.05 5.44
CA ILE A 147 9.91 -19.02 4.33
C ILE A 147 8.70 -18.71 3.43
N ALA A 148 7.65 -18.07 3.96
CA ALA A 148 6.45 -17.73 3.20
C ALA A 148 5.86 -16.38 3.60
N LEU A 149 5.54 -15.56 2.59
CA LEU A 149 4.73 -14.35 2.74
C LEU A 149 3.31 -14.64 2.28
N ARG A 150 2.38 -14.80 3.23
CA ARG A 150 0.96 -14.94 2.91
C ARG A 150 0.26 -13.60 3.12
N PRO A 151 -0.64 -13.20 2.20
CA PRO A 151 -1.53 -12.09 2.46
C PRO A 151 -2.31 -12.30 3.76
N ILE A 152 -2.46 -11.23 4.55
CA ILE A 152 -3.27 -11.24 5.76
C ILE A 152 -4.30 -10.12 5.71
N VAL A 153 -5.38 -10.27 6.49
CA VAL A 153 -6.38 -9.22 6.70
C VAL A 153 -6.21 -8.70 8.12
N ILE A 154 -6.18 -7.38 8.26
CA ILE A 154 -6.23 -6.68 9.54
C ILE A 154 -7.56 -5.94 9.67
N GLN A 155 -7.98 -5.73 10.91
CA GLN A 155 -9.18 -4.96 11.26
C GLN A 155 -8.81 -3.80 12.18
N ILE A 156 -9.17 -2.58 11.76
CA ILE A 156 -8.98 -1.34 12.53
C ILE A 156 -10.26 -0.80 13.15
N GLY A 157 -11.41 -1.47 12.94
CA GLY A 157 -12.72 -1.01 13.39
C GLY A 157 -13.37 -0.03 12.40
N ASN A 158 -14.58 0.42 12.70
CA ASN A 158 -15.29 1.40 11.88
C ASN A 158 -14.48 2.70 11.78
N ILE A 159 -14.31 3.22 10.56
CA ILE A 159 -13.55 4.44 10.27
C ILE A 159 -14.39 5.53 9.59
N GLU A 160 -15.72 5.48 9.65
CA GLU A 160 -16.62 6.50 9.09
C GLU A 160 -16.38 7.90 9.66
N ALA A 161 -15.83 8.00 10.87
CA ALA A 161 -15.45 9.27 11.48
C ALA A 161 -14.26 9.96 10.78
N ILE A 162 -13.42 9.21 10.05
CA ILE A 162 -12.20 9.71 9.40
C ILE A 162 -12.14 9.43 7.90
N ALA A 163 -13.16 8.79 7.35
CA ALA A 163 -13.15 8.35 5.97
C ALA A 163 -14.56 8.33 5.35
N GLU A 164 -14.62 8.39 4.03
CA GLU A 164 -15.86 8.30 3.26
C GLU A 164 -15.66 7.50 1.96
N LEU A 165 -16.77 7.06 1.37
CA LEU A 165 -16.78 6.46 0.04
C LEU A 165 -17.22 7.47 -1.02
N GLN A 166 -16.50 7.50 -2.13
CA GLN A 166 -16.83 8.27 -3.32
C GLN A 166 -17.01 7.31 -4.50
N ASN A 167 -18.10 7.45 -5.25
CA ASN A 167 -18.33 6.66 -6.45
C ASN A 167 -17.52 7.21 -7.63
N LYS A 168 -17.19 6.33 -8.58
CA LYS A 168 -16.73 6.73 -9.90
C LYS A 168 -17.82 7.62 -10.54
N LYS A 169 -17.46 8.85 -10.88
CA LYS A 169 -18.32 9.79 -11.60
C LYS A 169 -18.20 9.59 -13.10
#